data_AF-X1G3Y4-F1
#
_entry.id   AF-X1G3Y4-F1
#
_cell.length_a   1.000
_cell.length_b   1.000
_cell.length_c   1.000
_cell.angle_alpha   90.00
_cell.angle_beta   90.00
_cell.angle_gamma   90.00
#
_symmetry.space_group_name_H-M   'P 1'
#
loop_
_entity.id
_entity.type
_entity.pdbx_description
1 polymer ?
#
loop_
_entity_poly.entity_id
_entity_poly.type
_entity_poly.pdbx_seq_one_letter_code
_entity_poly.pdbx_strand_id
1 'polypeptide(L)' 'MNVGGELGIIEKSGSWYSYGDTQLGQGKESAGQFLKEKKNSALRGEIERKIRDKLGFSEKRGKNSKPKNHSQERKS' A
#
# COMPACT_ATOMS: atom_id res chain seq x y z
N MET A 1 1.96 8.58 -2.09
CA MET A 1 0.58 8.04 -2.09
C MET A 1 0.15 7.54 -3.46
N ASN A 2 0.29 8.31 -4.54
CA ASN A 2 -0.19 7.90 -5.88
C ASN A 2 0.36 6.54 -6.32
N VAL A 3 1.68 6.42 -6.35
CA VAL A 3 2.40 5.17 -6.70
C VAL A 3 1.98 3.96 -5.83
N GLY A 4 1.68 4.15 -4.55
CA GLY A 4 1.25 3.05 -3.68
C GLY A 4 -0.16 2.54 -3.97
N GLY A 5 -1.07 3.44 -4.36
CA GLY A 5 -2.42 3.06 -4.79
C GLY A 5 -2.43 2.40 -6.17
N GLU A 6 -1.65 2.95 -7.10
CA GLU A 6 -1.54 2.40 -8.47
C GLU A 6 -0.94 0.99 -8.49
N LEU A 7 -0.03 0.68 -7.57
CA LEU A 7 0.56 -0.65 -7.44
C LEU A 7 -0.33 -1.64 -6.66
N GLY A 8 -1.51 -1.22 -6.20
CA GLY A 8 -2.41 -2.03 -5.37
C GLY A 8 -1.83 -2.35 -3.99
N ILE A 9 -0.89 -1.52 -3.50
CA ILE A 9 -0.27 -1.68 -2.18
C ILE A 9 -1.11 -0.99 -1.12
N ILE A 10 -1.63 0.20 -1.44
CA ILE A 10 -2.57 0.93 -0.60
C ILE A 10 -3.97 0.77 -1.21
N GLU A 11 -4.89 0.22 -0.43
CA GLU A 11 -6.29 0.05 -0.77
C GLU A 11 -7.08 1.32 -0.44
N LYS A 12 -8.04 1.65 -1.30
CA LYS A 12 -8.94 2.80 -1.12
C LYS A 12 -10.39 2.33 -1.10
N SER A 13 -11.02 2.37 0.06
CA SER A 13 -12.44 2.09 0.23
C SER A 13 -13.19 3.41 0.40
N GLY A 14 -13.77 3.91 -0.70
CA GLY A 14 -14.43 5.22 -0.71
C GLY A 14 -13.43 6.35 -0.43
N SER A 15 -13.64 7.10 0.65
CA SER A 15 -12.72 8.16 1.11
C SER A 15 -11.61 7.64 2.04
N TRP A 16 -11.65 6.36 2.44
CA TRP A 16 -10.69 5.78 3.38
C TRP A 16 -9.53 5.10 2.66
N TYR A 17 -8.32 5.31 3.17
CA TYR A 17 -7.10 4.64 2.74
C TYR A 17 -6.65 3.62 3.78
N SER A 18 -6.27 2.44 3.32
CA SER A 18 -5.81 1.33 4.14
C SER A 18 -4.62 0.63 3.48
N TYR A 19 -3.76 0.02 4.27
CA TYR A 19 -2.63 -0.79 3.83
C TYR A 19 -2.73 -2.15 4.52
N GLY A 20 -3.07 -3.19 3.76
CA GLY A 20 -3.47 -4.46 4.35
C GLY A 20 -4.61 -4.24 5.35
N ASP A 21 -4.38 -4.61 6.61
CA ASP A 21 -5.33 -4.45 7.72
C ASP A 21 -5.16 -3.13 8.49
N THR A 22 -4.20 -2.27 8.11
CA THR A 22 -3.93 -1.00 8.79
C THR A 22 -4.68 0.15 8.13
N GLN A 23 -5.54 0.84 8.87
CA GLN A 23 -6.12 2.10 8.40
C GLN A 23 -5.10 3.23 8.45
N LEU A 24 -4.85 3.84 7.29
CA LEU A 24 -3.97 4.99 7.17
C LEU A 24 -4.73 6.31 7.44
N GLY A 25 -6.02 6.35 7.08
CA GLY A 25 -6.89 7.49 7.39
C GLY A 25 -7.83 7.86 6.23
N GLN A 26 -8.68 8.84 6.49
CA GLN A 26 -9.62 9.36 5.49
C GLN A 26 -8.94 10.43 4.63
N GLY A 27 -8.86 10.20 3.33
CA GLY A 27 -8.23 11.10 2.38
C GLY A 27 -6.72 10.93 2.27
N LYS A 28 -6.18 11.41 1.15
CA LYS A 28 -4.75 11.31 0.82
C LYS A 28 -3.87 12.07 1.82
N GLU A 29 -4.38 13.18 2.37
CA GLU A 29 -3.62 14.01 3.30
C GLU A 29 -3.47 13.34 4.67
N SER A 30 -4.57 12.88 5.29
CA SER A 30 -4.51 12.17 6.57
C SER A 30 -3.70 10.88 6.48
N ALA A 31 -3.88 10.12 5.39
CA ALA A 31 -3.11 8.91 5.16
C ALA A 31 -1.61 9.22 4.95
N GLY A 32 -1.28 10.35 4.31
CA GLY A 32 0.09 10.85 4.18
C GLY A 32 0.68 11.28 5.51
N GLN A 33 -0.12 11.91 6.37
CA GLN A 33 0.28 12.33 7.70
C GLN A 33 0.53 11.13 8.61
N PHE A 34 -0.33 10.11 8.59
CA PHE A 34 -0.14 8.86 9.31
C PHE A 34 1.21 8.21 9.00
N LEU A 35 1.57 8.11 7.71
CA LEU A 35 2.86 7.55 7.29
C LEU A 35 4.08 8.45 7.60
N LYS A 36 3.87 9.75 7.86
CA LYS A 36 4.93 10.67 8.30
C LYS A 36 5.18 10.60 9.80
N GLU A 37 4.26 10.04 10.58
CA GLU A 37 4.44 9.92 12.03
C GLU A 37 5.59 8.96 12.35
N LYS A 38 6.47 9.35 13.28
CA LYS A 38 7.63 8.54 13.72
C LYS A 38 7.21 7.14 14.20
N LYS A 39 6.08 7.03 14.89
CA LYS A 39 5.52 5.76 15.37
C LYS A 39 5.19 4.78 14.22
N ASN A 40 4.92 5.30 13.02
CA ASN A 40 4.56 4.53 11.82
C ASN A 40 5.73 4.41 10.83
N SER A 41 6.95 4.81 11.21
CA SER A 41 8.14 4.77 10.35
C SER A 41 8.41 3.37 9.81
N ALA A 42 8.18 2.34 10.63
CA ALA A 42 8.31 0.93 10.21
C ALA A 42 7.34 0.58 9.06
N LEU A 43 6.08 1.00 9.18
CA LEU A 43 5.03 0.81 8.17
C LEU A 43 5.38 1.53 6.86
N ARG A 44 5.88 2.77 6.96
CA ARG A 44 6.33 3.54 5.81
C ARG A 44 7.46 2.82 5.06
N GLY A 45 8.48 2.36 5.79
CA GLY A 45 9.61 1.63 5.20
C GLY A 45 9.18 0.31 4.55
N GLU A 46 8.19 -0.37 5.10
CA GLU A 46 7.62 -1.56 4.47
C GLU A 46 6.88 -1.23 3.16
N ILE A 47 6.03 -0.20 3.15
CA ILE A 47 5.32 0.26 1.96
C ILE A 47 6.33 0.64 0.87
N GLU A 48 7.37 1.42 1.20
CA GLU A 48 8.43 1.78 0.24
C GLU A 48 9.16 0.55 -0.30
N ARG A 49 9.45 -0.44 0.55
CA ARG A 49 10.10 -1.69 0.12
C ARG A 49 9.21 -2.45 -0.86
N LYS A 50 7.90 -2.58 -0.57
CA LYS A 50 6.94 -3.23 -1.48
C LYS A 50 6.76 -2.48 -2.79
N ILE A 51 6.75 -1.14 -2.76
CA ILE A 51 6.70 -0.31 -3.97
C ILE A 51 7.93 -0.59 -4.83
N ARG A 52 9.12 -0.57 -4.22
CA ARG A 52 10.38 -0.85 -4.90
C ARG A 52 10.42 -2.26 -5.49
N ASP A 53 9.92 -3.24 -4.75
CA ASP A 53 9.84 -4.63 -5.19
C ASP A 53 8.90 -4.81 -6.39
N LYS A 54 7.70 -4.23 -6.32
CA LYS A 54 6.72 -4.20 -7.42
C LYS A 54 7.22 -3.51 -8.67
N LEU A 55 8.02 -2.45 -8.51
CA LEU A 55 8.64 -1.71 -9.63
C LEU A 55 9.89 -2.41 -10.20
N GLY A 56 10.28 -3.58 -9.68
CA GLY A 56 11.43 -4.34 -10.20
C GLY A 56 12.79 -3.81 -9.75
N PHE A 57 12.84 -2.89 -8.78
CA PHE A 57 14.07 -2.36 -8.19
C PHE A 57 14.62 -3.23 -7.03
N SER A 58 14.08 -4.44 -6.86
CA SER A 58 14.59 -5.42 -5.89
C SER A 58 15.85 -6.07 -6.46
N GLU A 59 17.02 -5.61 -6.02
CA GLU A 59 18.28 -6.29 -6.29
C GLU A 59 18.22 -7.70 -5.70
N LYS A 60 18.03 -8.67 -6.59
CA LYS A 60 18.31 -10.11 -6.44
C LYS A 60 18.39 -10.62 -4.99
N ARG A 61 17.25 -11.08 -4.46
CA ARG A 61 17.20 -12.35 -3.72
C ARG A 61 15.79 -12.91 -3.76
N GLY A 62 15.65 -14.03 -4.47
CA GLY A 62 14.36 -14.66 -4.74
C GLY A 62 13.58 -15.00 -3.48
N LYS A 63 12.28 -14.75 -3.53
CA LYS A 63 11.23 -15.75 -3.28
C LYS A 63 9.86 -15.18 -3.69
N ASN A 64 9.37 -15.77 -4.78
CA ASN A 64 7.98 -15.97 -5.14
C ASN A 64 6.98 -15.85 -3.97
N SER A 65 6.00 -14.94 -4.08
CA SER A 65 4.67 -15.06 -3.45
C SER A 65 3.68 -14.14 -4.17
N LYS A 66 3.10 -14.69 -5.24
CA LYS A 66 1.74 -14.56 -5.79
C LYS A 66 0.90 -13.28 -5.60
N PRO A 67 0.08 -12.94 -6.61
CA PRO A 67 -0.75 -11.74 -6.65
C PRO A 67 -1.91 -11.87 -5.64
N LYS A 68 -2.09 -10.86 -4.78
CA LYS A 68 -3.38 -10.68 -4.12
C LYS A 68 -4.32 -9.99 -5.09
N ASN A 69 -5.09 -10.84 -5.76
CA ASN A 69 -6.40 -10.57 -6.31
C ASN A 69 -7.21 -9.73 -5.30
N HIS A 70 -7.58 -8.49 -5.66
CA HIS A 70 -8.79 -7.88 -5.13
C HIS A 70 -9.81 -7.94 -6.26
N SER A 71 -10.65 -8.97 -6.17
CA SER A 71 -11.69 -9.29 -7.12
C SER A 71 -12.56 -8.07 -7.41
N GLN A 72 -12.83 -7.86 -8.70
CA GLN A 72 -14.10 -7.29 -9.11
C GLN A 72 -15.21 -8.15 -8.50
N GLU A 73 -16.15 -7.55 -7.77
CA GLU A 73 -17.51 -8.05 -7.77
C GLU A 73 -18.45 -6.89 -8.13
N ARG A 74 -18.88 -6.92 -9.40
CA ARG A 74 -20.15 -6.34 -9.84
C ARG A 74 -21.28 -7.12 -9.15
N LYS A 75 -22.28 -6.44 -8.61
CA LYS A 75 -23.63 -6.94 -8.27
C LYS A 75 -24.43 -5.72 -7.86
N SER A 76 -25.65 -5.45 -8.32
CA SER A 76 -26.51 -5.88 -9.42
C SER A 76 -27.54 -4.77 -9.61
#